data_AF-A0A935LGS0-F1
#
_entry.id   AF-A0A935LGS0-F1
#
_cell.length_a   1.000
_cell.length_b   1.000
_cell.length_c   1.000
_cell.angle_alpha   90.00
_cell.angle_beta   90.00
_cell.angle_gamma   90.00
#
_symmetry.space_group_name_H-M   'P 1'
#
loop_
_entity.id
_entity.type
_entity.pdbx_description
1 polymer ?
#
loop_
_entity_poly.entity_id
_entity_poly.type
_entity_poly.pdbx_seq_one_letter_code
_entity_poly.pdbx_strand_id
1 'polypeptide(L)'
;MHLLYVPTLCCNLSCSYCYLGRQTTEAKLQTDAARAVATLEHALQALEQAGVLAFNVSLHGGEVTTLPAPVLEQLLEVIERHYHRHFDALQAQGHRKSAPHIKTNLVRFAPLYTLLERHKVSISASIDLPLALHAAHRTTLAGTSWLDRTLENLRLLARYPHGKKISATLSSVHLENVQALVDDIWFLHRDIGFDMNQLNLMFAFGSALNRTAKGDGALAPATEAQQQQLYAALKSAFMGTELQEGLQRHWFEEFKPGYCTNCVNCGERFYLLQSDGAVYSCVRGQGIPEFHYGNVWQDSIASILETGMHKIALQHANHGLDAACQRCAHLSRCNTGCAVVKFQRGAARSYTCALQHDLYADQPLSYPPDDAAQQQAYLAQYRQTMHPSLAFAAPAAPPPAPGLVLPNDLGEPKNTLAALIAADATLGQMFRNDAFVLELGAQCVPLESQLRKTRRSVYTLVPGDRVVLHLRRELLQVAIAEPIRNTLYLQLLRDTPVVYGDEQRTKQEHLFTYQLYANCLQDSERLGAGYVQCDVGALLALHGTLFLRGVLNNLFVTTSALRNYHYQKQRNNAFYHLQTANLPFQNFEFHYLPPLPPSPSSPSPPPAHHDHA
;
A
#
# COMPACT_ATOMS: atom_id res chain seq x y z
N MET A 1 5.76 5.80 -12.41
CA MET A 1 4.93 6.98 -12.71
C MET A 1 3.70 6.60 -13.54
N HIS A 2 2.65 7.41 -13.47
CA HIS A 2 1.53 7.41 -14.41
C HIS A 2 1.84 8.41 -15.52
N LEU A 3 1.96 7.93 -16.76
CA LEU A 3 2.32 8.74 -17.93
C LEU A 3 1.12 8.85 -18.88
N LEU A 4 0.55 10.05 -18.98
CA LEU A 4 -0.38 10.38 -20.04
C LEU A 4 0.42 10.88 -21.24
N TYR A 5 0.22 10.28 -22.41
CA TYR A 5 0.88 10.72 -23.63
C TYR A 5 -0.12 11.37 -24.58
N VAL A 6 0.19 12.60 -24.99
CA VAL A 6 -0.56 13.41 -25.95
C VAL A 6 0.23 13.45 -27.26
N PRO A 7 0.09 12.41 -28.12
CA PRO A 7 0.79 12.34 -29.40
C PRO A 7 0.32 13.39 -30.41
N THR A 8 -0.85 14.01 -30.21
CA THR A 8 -1.32 15.11 -31.04
C THR A 8 -2.23 16.08 -30.29
N LEU A 9 -2.15 17.36 -30.65
CA LEU A 9 -3.13 18.38 -30.26
C LEU A 9 -4.28 18.53 -31.27
N CYS A 10 -4.22 17.84 -32.42
CA CYS A 10 -5.30 17.83 -33.39
C CYS A 10 -6.57 17.24 -32.76
N CYS A 11 -7.72 17.85 -33.03
CA CYS A 11 -9.04 17.34 -32.66
C CYS A 11 -10.02 17.63 -33.80
N ASN A 12 -10.95 16.71 -34.03
CA ASN A 12 -12.01 16.83 -35.04
C ASN A 12 -13.35 17.34 -34.48
N LEU A 13 -13.39 17.76 -33.21
CA LEU A 13 -14.55 18.35 -32.54
C LEU A 13 -14.20 19.73 -31.95
N SER A 14 -15.22 20.55 -31.67
CA SER A 14 -15.08 21.92 -31.13
C SER A 14 -15.85 22.11 -29.82
N CYS A 15 -15.67 21.19 -28.86
CA CYS A 15 -16.51 21.16 -27.67
C CYS A 15 -16.54 22.49 -26.89
N SER A 16 -17.72 22.91 -26.42
CA SER A 16 -17.92 24.21 -25.76
C SER A 16 -17.10 24.37 -24.47
N TYR A 17 -16.86 23.29 -23.74
CA TYR A 17 -16.14 23.28 -22.46
C TYR A 17 -14.72 22.71 -22.57
N CYS A 18 -14.18 22.52 -23.79
CA CYS A 18 -12.86 21.92 -23.98
C CYS A 18 -11.77 22.69 -23.22
N TYR A 19 -11.08 22.02 -22.30
CA TYR A 19 -10.09 22.64 -21.42
C TYR A 19 -8.85 23.15 -22.16
N LEU A 20 -8.55 22.62 -23.35
CA LEU A 20 -7.44 23.05 -24.21
C LEU A 20 -7.74 24.35 -24.97
N GLY A 21 -9.00 24.81 -24.99
CA GLY A 21 -9.38 26.05 -25.67
C GLY A 21 -8.89 26.10 -27.12
N ARG A 22 -8.12 27.14 -27.46
CA ARG A 22 -7.57 27.36 -28.82
C ARG A 22 -6.34 26.51 -29.14
N GLN A 23 -5.85 25.67 -28.22
CA GLN A 23 -4.65 24.85 -28.45
C GLN A 23 -4.91 23.67 -29.39
N THR A 24 -6.17 23.22 -29.51
CA THR A 24 -6.54 22.17 -30.45
C THR A 24 -6.62 22.72 -31.88
N THR A 25 -5.84 22.15 -32.80
CA THR A 25 -5.78 22.61 -34.19
C THR A 25 -5.39 21.47 -35.14
N GLU A 26 -6.00 21.42 -36.32
CA GLU A 26 -5.64 20.46 -37.37
C GLU A 26 -4.27 20.76 -37.99
N ALA A 27 -3.81 22.01 -37.94
CA ALA A 27 -2.58 22.46 -38.59
C ALA A 27 -1.31 21.74 -38.08
N LYS A 28 -1.35 21.20 -36.85
CA LYS A 28 -0.21 20.51 -36.25
C LYS A 28 -0.21 19.00 -36.49
N LEU A 29 -1.25 18.42 -37.09
CA LEU A 29 -1.40 16.97 -37.20
C LEU A 29 -0.21 16.31 -37.90
N GLN A 30 0.27 16.87 -39.00
CA GLN A 30 1.39 16.32 -39.76
C GLN A 30 2.68 16.30 -38.93
N THR A 31 3.01 17.42 -38.28
CA THR A 31 4.20 17.54 -37.42
C THR A 31 4.10 16.63 -36.20
N ASP A 32 2.94 16.60 -35.55
CA ASP A 32 2.67 15.75 -34.40
C ASP A 32 2.80 14.26 -34.75
N ALA A 33 2.18 13.82 -35.84
CA ALA A 33 2.25 12.43 -36.30
C ALA A 33 3.68 12.01 -36.64
N ALA A 34 4.47 12.89 -37.27
CA ALA A 34 5.84 12.59 -37.66
C ALA A 34 6.79 12.32 -36.47
N ARG A 35 6.51 12.89 -35.30
CA ARG A 35 7.37 12.77 -34.10
C ARG A 35 6.78 11.92 -32.97
N ALA A 36 5.51 11.52 -33.07
CA ALA A 36 4.78 10.90 -31.97
C ALA A 36 5.48 9.64 -31.44
N VAL A 37 5.83 8.70 -32.33
CA VAL A 37 6.45 7.43 -31.95
C VAL A 37 7.82 7.65 -31.32
N ALA A 38 8.69 8.42 -31.99
CA ALA A 38 10.04 8.70 -31.53
C ALA A 38 10.06 9.40 -30.15
N THR A 39 9.09 10.27 -29.89
CA THR A 39 9.01 10.97 -28.59
C THR A 39 8.60 10.05 -27.46
N LEU A 40 7.65 9.14 -27.69
CA LEU A 40 7.27 8.15 -26.68
C LEU A 40 8.40 7.17 -26.40
N GLU A 41 9.07 6.66 -27.45
CA GLU A 41 10.22 5.76 -27.31
C GLU A 41 11.35 6.41 -26.52
N HIS A 42 11.74 7.64 -26.90
CA HIS A 42 12.76 8.40 -26.20
C HIS A 42 12.40 8.62 -24.73
N ALA A 43 11.16 9.03 -24.45
CA ALA A 43 10.71 9.26 -23.08
C ALA A 43 10.77 7.98 -22.24
N LEU A 44 10.23 6.86 -22.74
CA LEU A 44 10.25 5.59 -21.99
C LEU A 44 11.69 5.11 -21.73
N GLN A 45 12.59 5.26 -22.71
CA GLN A 45 14.01 4.94 -22.55
C GLN A 45 14.69 5.84 -21.51
N ALA A 46 14.45 7.15 -21.57
CA ALA A 46 15.01 8.10 -20.61
C ALA A 46 14.50 7.83 -19.18
N LEU A 47 13.22 7.45 -19.03
CA LEU A 47 12.66 7.04 -17.75
C LEU A 47 13.34 5.78 -17.22
N GLU A 48 13.51 4.76 -18.06
CA GLU A 48 14.18 3.51 -17.69
C GLU A 48 15.63 3.77 -17.23
N GLN A 49 16.38 4.60 -17.96
CA GLN A 49 17.75 4.99 -17.60
C GLN A 49 17.83 5.73 -16.25
N ALA A 50 16.79 6.49 -15.91
CA ALA A 50 16.67 7.18 -14.63
C ALA A 50 16.13 6.28 -13.49
N GLY A 51 15.92 4.99 -13.74
CA GLY A 51 15.38 4.05 -12.75
C GLY A 51 13.88 4.24 -12.48
N VAL A 52 13.14 4.85 -13.40
CA VAL A 52 11.71 5.13 -13.28
C VAL A 52 10.91 4.34 -14.30
N LEU A 53 9.90 3.60 -13.84
CA LEU A 53 9.01 2.85 -14.73
C LEU A 53 7.67 3.57 -14.90
N ALA A 54 7.22 3.70 -16.15
CA ALA A 54 5.85 4.11 -16.45
C ALA A 54 4.91 2.91 -16.28
N PHE A 55 4.09 2.89 -15.23
CA PHE A 55 3.18 1.77 -14.94
C PHE A 55 1.81 1.90 -15.60
N ASN A 56 1.50 3.09 -16.11
CA ASN A 56 0.27 3.37 -16.84
C ASN A 56 0.56 4.41 -17.91
N VAL A 57 0.89 3.93 -19.11
CA VAL A 57 1.02 4.70 -20.34
C VAL A 57 -0.34 4.74 -21.01
N SER A 58 -0.98 5.91 -21.01
CA SER A 58 -2.30 6.10 -21.60
C SER A 58 -2.25 7.17 -22.68
N LEU A 59 -2.80 6.86 -23.85
CA LEU A 59 -2.90 7.81 -24.94
C LEU A 59 -4.10 8.75 -24.74
N HIS A 60 -3.81 10.03 -24.81
CA HIS A 60 -4.70 11.18 -24.71
C HIS A 60 -4.43 12.10 -25.91
N GLY A 61 -4.78 13.38 -25.81
CA GLY A 61 -4.54 14.40 -26.82
C GLY A 61 -5.83 14.87 -27.46
N GLY A 62 -5.77 15.92 -28.27
CA GLY A 62 -6.97 16.60 -28.79
C GLY A 62 -8.04 15.59 -29.21
N GLU A 63 -7.69 14.72 -30.14
CA GLU A 63 -8.29 13.42 -30.36
C GLU A 63 -7.22 12.45 -30.90
N VAL A 64 -6.75 11.51 -30.08
CA VAL A 64 -5.69 10.56 -30.48
C VAL A 64 -6.04 9.80 -31.75
N THR A 65 -7.32 9.49 -31.95
CA THR A 65 -7.75 8.73 -33.11
C THR A 65 -7.69 9.53 -34.40
N THR A 66 -7.36 10.84 -34.42
CA THR A 66 -7.10 11.57 -35.68
C THR A 66 -5.75 11.21 -36.30
N LEU A 67 -4.85 10.57 -35.56
CA LEU A 67 -3.58 10.10 -36.11
C LEU A 67 -3.80 9.13 -37.29
N PRO A 68 -2.87 9.09 -38.26
CA PRO A 68 -2.84 8.02 -39.25
C PRO A 68 -2.79 6.66 -38.56
N ALA A 69 -3.54 5.68 -39.08
CA ALA A 69 -3.61 4.34 -38.48
C ALA A 69 -2.23 3.68 -38.28
N PRO A 70 -1.26 3.78 -39.22
CA PRO A 70 0.08 3.22 -39.00
C PRO A 70 0.83 3.87 -37.83
N VAL A 71 0.65 5.17 -37.60
CA VAL A 71 1.28 5.88 -36.47
C VAL A 71 0.64 5.45 -35.16
N LEU A 72 -0.69 5.32 -35.13
CA LEU A 72 -1.41 4.82 -33.96
C LEU A 72 -0.99 3.39 -33.62
N GLU A 73 -0.90 2.51 -34.61
CA GLU A 73 -0.43 1.13 -34.46
C GLU A 73 0.97 1.07 -33.84
N GLN A 74 1.93 1.83 -34.35
CA GLN A 74 3.29 1.89 -33.80
C GLN A 74 3.30 2.38 -32.34
N LEU A 75 2.46 3.36 -31.98
CA LEU A 75 2.35 3.80 -30.57
C LEU A 75 1.83 2.68 -29.66
N LEU A 76 0.85 1.89 -30.13
CA LEU A 76 0.34 0.75 -29.38
C LEU A 76 1.44 -0.32 -29.19
N GLU A 77 2.20 -0.62 -30.24
CA GLU A 77 3.32 -1.57 -30.20
C GLU A 77 4.46 -1.11 -29.26
N VAL A 78 4.75 0.19 -29.18
CA VAL A 78 5.70 0.76 -28.20
C VAL A 78 5.21 0.50 -26.78
N ILE A 79 3.94 0.76 -26.49
CA ILE A 79 3.35 0.56 -25.16
C ILE A 79 3.33 -0.93 -24.79
N GLU A 80 2.94 -1.80 -25.72
CA GLU A 80 2.94 -3.26 -25.52
C GLU A 80 4.35 -3.78 -25.23
N ARG A 81 5.35 -3.39 -26.02
CA ARG A 81 6.76 -3.76 -25.78
C ARG A 81 7.24 -3.31 -24.41
N HIS A 82 6.89 -2.08 -23.99
CA HIS A 82 7.23 -1.56 -22.66
C HIS A 82 6.62 -2.42 -21.55
N TYR A 83 5.32 -2.71 -21.62
CA TYR A 83 4.67 -3.55 -20.60
C TYR A 83 5.19 -4.98 -20.59
N HIS A 84 5.49 -5.57 -21.75
CA HIS A 84 6.06 -6.90 -21.83
C HIS A 84 7.48 -6.96 -21.24
N ARG A 85 8.34 -5.99 -21.58
CA ARG A 85 9.70 -5.91 -21.06
C ARG A 85 9.76 -5.76 -19.54
N HIS A 86 8.81 -5.02 -18.96
CA HIS A 86 8.79 -4.68 -17.55
C HIS A 86 7.71 -5.40 -16.73
N PHE A 87 7.15 -6.49 -17.26
CA PHE A 87 6.00 -7.17 -16.65
C PHE A 87 6.23 -7.55 -15.19
N ASP A 88 7.33 -8.24 -14.89
CA ASP A 88 7.62 -8.71 -13.53
C ASP A 88 7.82 -7.55 -12.54
N ALA A 89 8.52 -6.50 -12.97
CA ALA A 89 8.78 -5.32 -12.14
C ALA A 89 7.49 -4.55 -11.83
N LEU A 90 6.61 -4.38 -12.82
CA LEU A 90 5.32 -3.72 -12.65
C LEU A 90 4.38 -4.54 -11.75
N GLN A 91 4.34 -5.86 -11.93
CA GLN A 91 3.53 -6.77 -11.11
C GLN A 91 4.01 -6.83 -9.66
N ALA A 92 5.32 -6.82 -9.43
CA ALA A 92 5.89 -6.75 -8.08
C ALA A 92 5.49 -5.47 -7.33
N GLN A 93 5.20 -4.38 -8.06
CA GLN A 93 4.70 -3.12 -7.52
C GLN A 93 3.15 -3.04 -7.46
N GLY A 94 2.44 -4.13 -7.77
CA GLY A 94 0.98 -4.21 -7.75
C GLY A 94 0.29 -3.62 -8.98
N HIS A 95 1.02 -3.28 -10.03
CA HIS A 95 0.46 -2.71 -11.26
C HIS A 95 0.12 -3.82 -12.27
N ARG A 96 -1.18 -4.05 -12.47
CA ARG A 96 -1.73 -5.15 -13.29
C ARG A 96 -2.06 -4.78 -14.74
N LYS A 97 -1.76 -3.56 -15.18
CA LYS A 97 -2.07 -3.12 -16.54
C LYS A 97 -1.05 -3.71 -17.52
N SER A 98 -1.57 -4.39 -18.55
CA SER A 98 -0.76 -5.04 -19.58
C SER A 98 -1.21 -4.69 -21.01
N ALA A 99 -2.18 -3.79 -21.17
CA ALA A 99 -2.73 -3.39 -22.46
C ALA A 99 -2.73 -1.87 -22.61
N PRO A 100 -2.55 -1.34 -23.83
CA PRO A 100 -2.68 0.09 -24.09
C PRO A 100 -4.06 0.64 -23.71
N HIS A 101 -4.12 1.91 -23.33
CA HIS A 101 -5.38 2.62 -23.06
C HIS A 101 -5.49 3.86 -23.92
N ILE A 102 -6.66 4.12 -24.52
CA ILE A 102 -6.95 5.35 -25.26
C ILE A 102 -8.15 6.07 -24.65
N LYS A 103 -8.06 7.40 -24.58
CA LYS A 103 -9.22 8.28 -24.38
C LYS A 103 -9.61 8.90 -25.72
N THR A 104 -10.86 8.73 -26.13
CA THR A 104 -11.36 9.15 -27.44
C THR A 104 -12.74 9.79 -27.32
N ASN A 105 -13.05 10.71 -28.23
CA ASN A 105 -14.38 11.24 -28.48
C ASN A 105 -15.29 10.26 -29.23
N LEU A 106 -14.76 9.11 -29.67
CA LEU A 106 -15.45 8.01 -30.34
C LEU A 106 -15.82 8.24 -31.82
N VAL A 107 -15.54 9.40 -32.42
CA VAL A 107 -15.91 9.70 -33.84
C VAL A 107 -15.31 8.68 -34.82
N ARG A 108 -14.03 8.34 -34.64
CA ARG A 108 -13.29 7.40 -35.51
C ARG A 108 -13.23 5.97 -34.96
N PHE A 109 -14.10 5.59 -34.02
CA PHE A 109 -14.06 4.26 -33.42
C PHE A 109 -14.34 3.15 -34.45
N ALA A 110 -15.46 3.19 -35.18
CA ALA A 110 -15.81 2.18 -36.18
C ALA A 110 -14.70 1.90 -37.22
N PRO A 111 -14.11 2.89 -37.90
CA PRO A 111 -13.04 2.61 -38.88
C PRO A 111 -11.73 2.11 -38.26
N LEU A 112 -11.54 2.25 -36.94
CA LEU A 112 -10.34 1.76 -36.23
C LEU A 112 -10.61 0.49 -35.41
N TYR A 113 -11.83 -0.06 -35.46
CA TYR A 113 -12.25 -1.16 -34.60
C TYR A 113 -11.30 -2.35 -34.66
N THR A 114 -10.98 -2.84 -35.87
CA THR A 114 -10.09 -4.00 -36.08
C THR A 114 -8.69 -3.78 -35.51
N LEU A 115 -8.15 -2.56 -35.68
CA LEU A 115 -6.85 -2.19 -35.11
C LEU A 115 -6.90 -2.22 -33.58
N LEU A 116 -7.89 -1.57 -32.98
CA LEU A 116 -8.03 -1.49 -31.53
C LEU A 116 -8.30 -2.86 -30.89
N GLU A 117 -9.09 -3.70 -31.53
CA GLU A 117 -9.36 -5.08 -31.09
C GLU A 117 -8.09 -5.94 -31.10
N ARG A 118 -7.31 -5.89 -32.19
CA ARG A 118 -6.08 -6.67 -32.32
C ARG A 118 -5.07 -6.38 -31.19
N HIS A 119 -4.93 -5.12 -30.79
CA HIS A 119 -4.04 -4.68 -29.69
C HIS A 119 -4.73 -4.66 -28.32
N LYS A 120 -5.95 -5.22 -28.22
CA LYS A 120 -6.72 -5.34 -26.97
C LYS A 120 -6.87 -4.02 -26.20
N VAL A 121 -6.98 -2.91 -26.93
CA VAL A 121 -6.87 -1.56 -26.36
C VAL A 121 -8.04 -1.28 -25.42
N SER A 122 -7.76 -0.82 -24.21
CA SER A 122 -8.82 -0.34 -23.34
C SER A 122 -9.33 1.04 -23.78
N ILE A 123 -10.63 1.24 -23.86
CA ILE A 123 -11.28 2.46 -24.38
C ILE A 123 -11.93 3.28 -23.27
N SER A 124 -11.67 4.58 -23.23
CA SER A 124 -12.46 5.56 -22.49
C SER A 124 -13.15 6.50 -23.48
N ALA A 125 -14.45 6.33 -23.68
CA ALA A 125 -15.25 7.15 -24.58
C ALA A 125 -15.77 8.41 -23.87
N SER A 126 -15.66 9.56 -24.53
CA SER A 126 -16.09 10.84 -23.96
C SER A 126 -17.52 11.15 -24.41
N ILE A 127 -18.51 10.80 -23.59
CA ILE A 127 -19.95 10.98 -23.86
C ILE A 127 -20.55 11.76 -22.70
N ASP A 128 -21.08 12.95 -22.97
CA ASP A 128 -21.79 13.71 -21.92
C ASP A 128 -23.23 13.26 -21.76
N LEU A 129 -23.78 13.58 -20.59
CA LEU A 129 -25.17 13.35 -20.24
C LEU A 129 -25.74 14.66 -19.65
N PRO A 130 -27.00 15.01 -19.93
CA PRO A 130 -27.91 14.36 -20.89
C PRO A 130 -27.40 14.37 -22.34
N LEU A 131 -27.81 13.40 -23.15
CA LEU A 131 -27.42 13.24 -24.55
C LEU A 131 -27.85 14.44 -25.42
N ALA A 132 -28.93 15.12 -25.06
CA ALA A 132 -29.30 16.39 -25.69
C ALA A 132 -28.20 17.46 -25.56
N LEU A 133 -27.52 17.50 -24.40
CA LEU A 133 -26.40 18.42 -24.19
C LEU A 133 -25.09 17.91 -24.79
N HIS A 134 -24.92 16.59 -24.94
CA HIS A 134 -23.88 16.05 -25.81
C HIS A 134 -24.00 16.62 -27.22
N ALA A 135 -25.19 16.56 -27.83
CA ALA A 135 -25.44 17.10 -29.16
C ALA A 135 -25.14 18.61 -29.26
N ALA A 136 -25.53 19.38 -28.23
CA ALA A 136 -25.37 20.83 -28.20
C ALA A 136 -23.92 21.30 -27.95
N HIS A 137 -23.14 20.53 -27.19
CA HIS A 137 -21.83 20.99 -26.70
C HIS A 137 -20.63 20.20 -27.20
N ARG A 138 -20.82 19.02 -27.79
CA ARG A 138 -19.77 18.23 -28.46
C ARG A 138 -19.99 18.24 -29.97
N THR A 139 -19.87 19.40 -30.59
CA THR A 139 -20.11 19.57 -32.03
C THR A 139 -18.87 19.27 -32.86
N THR A 140 -19.07 19.02 -34.14
CA THR A 140 -18.00 19.06 -35.14
C THR A 140 -17.34 20.45 -35.20
N LEU A 141 -16.23 20.58 -35.93
CA LEU A 141 -15.61 21.88 -36.20
C LEU A 141 -16.56 22.87 -36.91
N ALA A 142 -17.53 22.36 -37.67
CA ALA A 142 -18.56 23.16 -38.33
C ALA A 142 -19.74 23.53 -37.42
N GLY A 143 -19.70 23.14 -36.14
CA GLY A 143 -20.78 23.44 -35.18
C GLY A 143 -22.01 22.54 -35.28
N THR A 144 -21.93 21.43 -36.04
CA THR A 144 -23.04 20.49 -36.18
C THR A 144 -23.01 19.40 -35.11
N SER A 145 -24.19 18.96 -34.67
CA SER A 145 -24.33 17.75 -33.85
C SER A 145 -23.87 16.52 -34.64
N TRP A 146 -23.35 15.52 -33.93
CA TRP A 146 -23.02 14.21 -34.49
C TRP A 146 -23.56 13.06 -33.63
N LEU A 147 -24.55 13.35 -32.76
CA LEU A 147 -25.08 12.42 -31.76
C LEU A 147 -25.55 11.09 -32.38
N ASP A 148 -26.20 11.10 -33.54
CA ASP A 148 -26.67 9.87 -34.19
C ASP A 148 -25.51 8.88 -34.44
N ARG A 149 -24.40 9.41 -34.98
CA ARG A 149 -23.18 8.63 -35.19
C ARG A 149 -22.50 8.25 -33.87
N THR A 150 -22.60 9.08 -32.84
CA THR A 150 -22.16 8.71 -31.48
C THR A 150 -22.90 7.49 -30.98
N LEU A 151 -24.23 7.44 -31.13
CA LEU A 151 -25.07 6.32 -30.69
C LEU A 151 -24.76 5.03 -31.49
N GLU A 152 -24.53 5.14 -32.79
CA GLU A 152 -24.05 4.00 -33.61
C GLU A 152 -22.72 3.44 -33.10
N ASN A 153 -21.73 4.32 -32.87
CA ASN A 153 -20.44 3.90 -32.35
C ASN A 153 -20.52 3.38 -30.91
N LEU A 154 -21.48 3.85 -30.10
CA LEU A 154 -21.73 3.32 -28.77
C LEU A 154 -22.29 1.90 -28.81
N ARG A 155 -23.19 1.58 -29.74
CA ARG A 155 -23.65 0.19 -29.97
C ARG A 155 -22.51 -0.72 -30.41
N LEU A 156 -21.54 -0.21 -31.15
CA LEU A 156 -20.32 -0.95 -31.49
C LEU A 156 -19.43 -1.13 -30.25
N LEU A 157 -19.22 -0.07 -29.47
CA LEU A 157 -18.41 -0.10 -28.25
C LEU A 157 -19.01 -1.05 -27.20
N ALA A 158 -20.34 -1.10 -27.05
CA ALA A 158 -21.03 -2.03 -26.15
C ALA A 158 -20.64 -3.50 -26.40
N ARG A 159 -20.42 -3.87 -27.67
CA ARG A 159 -20.01 -5.22 -28.09
C ARG A 159 -18.50 -5.45 -28.08
N TYR A 160 -17.69 -4.41 -27.87
CA TYR A 160 -16.24 -4.51 -27.88
C TYR A 160 -15.74 -5.38 -26.70
N PRO A 161 -14.88 -6.39 -26.94
CA PRO A 161 -14.58 -7.42 -25.94
C PRO A 161 -13.57 -7.00 -24.87
N HIS A 162 -12.89 -5.87 -25.03
CA HIS A 162 -11.88 -5.39 -24.08
C HIS A 162 -12.41 -4.28 -23.18
N GLY A 163 -11.60 -3.89 -22.19
CA GLY A 163 -12.01 -2.93 -21.15
C GLY A 163 -12.49 -1.61 -21.74
N LYS A 164 -13.71 -1.21 -21.41
CA LYS A 164 -14.38 -0.04 -21.97
C LYS A 164 -15.12 0.73 -20.89
N LYS A 165 -15.10 2.06 -20.98
CA LYS A 165 -15.80 2.96 -20.07
C LYS A 165 -16.29 4.22 -20.78
N ILE A 166 -17.32 4.85 -20.22
CA ILE A 166 -17.77 6.19 -20.61
C ILE A 166 -17.31 7.21 -19.58
N SER A 167 -16.94 8.41 -20.02
CA SER A 167 -16.67 9.55 -19.17
C SER A 167 -17.51 10.76 -19.61
N ALA A 168 -18.31 11.30 -18.70
CA ALA A 168 -19.16 12.46 -18.94
C ALA A 168 -18.60 13.69 -18.23
N THR A 169 -18.51 14.83 -18.95
CA THR A 169 -18.14 16.10 -18.33
C THR A 169 -19.40 16.92 -18.05
N LEU A 170 -19.65 17.24 -16.79
CA LEU A 170 -20.83 17.95 -16.35
C LEU A 170 -20.48 19.38 -15.95
N SER A 171 -21.25 20.34 -16.46
CA SER A 171 -21.24 21.74 -16.06
C SER A 171 -22.60 22.11 -15.46
N SER A 172 -22.80 23.35 -15.00
CA SER A 172 -24.06 23.78 -14.37
C SER A 172 -25.29 23.46 -15.22
N VAL A 173 -25.25 23.73 -16.53
CA VAL A 173 -26.37 23.47 -17.44
C VAL A 173 -26.73 21.97 -17.55
N HIS A 174 -25.78 21.07 -17.35
CA HIS A 174 -26.05 19.63 -17.35
C HIS A 174 -26.86 19.16 -16.15
N LEU A 175 -26.91 19.97 -15.09
CA LEU A 175 -27.56 19.64 -13.83
C LEU A 175 -28.91 20.35 -13.66
N GLU A 176 -29.36 21.12 -14.66
CA GLU A 176 -30.68 21.77 -14.65
C GLU A 176 -31.81 20.77 -14.80
N ASN A 177 -31.59 19.68 -15.54
CA ASN A 177 -32.52 18.57 -15.69
C ASN A 177 -31.85 17.23 -15.38
N VAL A 178 -31.72 16.94 -14.08
CA VAL A 178 -31.11 15.68 -13.60
C VAL A 178 -31.93 14.45 -14.01
N GLN A 179 -33.26 14.58 -14.16
CA GLN A 179 -34.09 13.45 -14.59
C GLN A 179 -33.72 12.98 -16.00
N ALA A 180 -33.49 13.91 -16.94
CA ALA A 180 -33.03 13.54 -18.27
C ALA A 180 -31.67 12.80 -18.24
N LEU A 181 -30.78 13.16 -17.32
CA LEU A 181 -29.51 12.46 -17.13
C LEU A 181 -29.74 11.02 -16.62
N VAL A 182 -30.67 10.83 -15.69
CA VAL A 182 -31.07 9.49 -15.19
C VAL A 182 -31.67 8.65 -16.31
N ASP A 183 -32.57 9.23 -17.10
CA ASP A 183 -33.24 8.54 -18.22
C ASP A 183 -32.21 8.11 -19.28
N ASP A 184 -31.25 8.97 -19.61
CA ASP A 184 -30.18 8.65 -20.56
C ASP A 184 -29.23 7.58 -20.03
N ILE A 185 -28.94 7.52 -18.72
CA ILE A 185 -28.18 6.41 -18.14
C ILE A 185 -28.92 5.09 -18.37
N TRP A 186 -30.24 5.05 -18.13
CA TRP A 186 -31.04 3.85 -18.38
C TRP A 186 -31.09 3.49 -19.85
N PHE A 187 -31.27 4.46 -20.75
CA PHE A 187 -31.27 4.25 -22.19
C PHE A 187 -29.94 3.67 -22.69
N LEU A 188 -28.82 4.24 -22.24
CA LEU A 188 -27.49 3.71 -22.60
C LEU A 188 -27.27 2.30 -22.06
N HIS A 189 -27.81 2.00 -20.86
CA HIS A 189 -27.68 0.69 -20.26
C HIS A 189 -28.52 -0.39 -20.94
N ARG A 190 -29.83 -0.13 -21.09
CA ARG A 190 -30.81 -1.14 -21.48
C ARG A 190 -31.04 -1.18 -22.99
N ASP A 191 -31.06 -0.04 -23.66
CA ASP A 191 -31.41 0.05 -25.09
C ASP A 191 -30.17 0.01 -25.99
N ILE A 192 -29.10 0.71 -25.62
CA ILE A 192 -27.81 0.64 -26.33
C ILE A 192 -27.02 -0.61 -25.94
N GLY A 193 -27.22 -1.11 -24.72
CA GLY A 193 -26.54 -2.30 -24.19
C GLY A 193 -25.14 -2.04 -23.64
N PHE A 194 -24.79 -0.78 -23.34
CA PHE A 194 -23.50 -0.46 -22.71
C PHE A 194 -23.61 -0.62 -21.19
N ASP A 195 -22.70 -1.36 -20.55
CA ASP A 195 -22.72 -1.49 -19.09
C ASP A 195 -22.40 -0.15 -18.41
N MET A 196 -23.44 0.52 -17.89
CA MET A 196 -23.31 1.82 -17.24
C MET A 196 -22.71 1.73 -15.84
N ASN A 197 -22.40 0.53 -15.32
CA ASN A 197 -21.48 0.42 -14.19
C ASN A 197 -20.08 0.98 -14.55
N GLN A 198 -19.72 1.01 -15.83
CA GLN A 198 -18.47 1.56 -16.36
C GLN A 198 -18.57 3.04 -16.77
N LEU A 199 -19.29 3.85 -15.99
CA LEU A 199 -19.39 5.31 -16.17
C LEU A 199 -18.45 6.03 -15.17
N ASN A 200 -17.87 7.15 -15.60
CA ASN A 200 -17.19 8.11 -14.74
C ASN A 200 -17.75 9.52 -14.98
N LEU A 201 -18.19 10.18 -13.91
CA LEU A 201 -18.70 11.54 -13.93
C LEU A 201 -17.58 12.49 -13.50
N MET A 202 -17.35 13.50 -14.32
CA MET A 202 -16.37 14.55 -14.08
C MET A 202 -17.09 15.89 -14.08
N PHE A 203 -16.63 16.86 -13.29
CA PHE A 203 -17.16 18.23 -13.36
C PHE A 203 -16.19 19.16 -14.10
N ALA A 204 -16.75 20.04 -14.92
CA ALA A 204 -16.00 21.12 -15.53
C ALA A 204 -15.42 22.03 -14.44
N PHE A 205 -14.11 22.26 -14.46
CA PHE A 205 -13.40 23.01 -13.41
C PHE A 205 -13.15 24.49 -13.75
N GLY A 206 -13.64 24.96 -14.90
CA GLY A 206 -13.48 26.34 -15.35
C GLY A 206 -12.05 26.66 -15.82
N SER A 207 -11.65 26.11 -16.98
CA SER A 207 -10.35 26.39 -17.60
C SER A 207 -10.24 27.83 -18.13
N ALA A 208 -9.17 28.54 -17.77
CA ALA A 208 -8.84 29.85 -18.36
C ALA A 208 -8.65 29.78 -19.89
N LEU A 209 -8.02 28.71 -20.40
CA LEU A 209 -7.84 28.51 -21.84
C LEU A 209 -9.19 28.39 -22.55
N ASN A 210 -10.16 27.70 -21.92
CA ASN A 210 -11.51 27.60 -22.45
C ASN A 210 -12.24 28.96 -22.44
N ARG A 211 -12.16 29.71 -21.34
CA ARG A 211 -12.73 31.07 -21.25
C ARG A 211 -12.17 31.99 -22.33
N THR A 212 -10.85 31.99 -22.53
CA THR A 212 -10.22 32.77 -23.61
C THR A 212 -10.69 32.32 -25.00
N ALA A 213 -10.95 31.03 -25.18
CA ALA A 213 -11.39 30.50 -26.46
C ALA A 213 -12.86 30.84 -26.77
N LYS A 214 -13.75 30.75 -25.78
CA LYS A 214 -15.21 30.79 -25.97
C LYS A 214 -15.87 32.08 -25.48
N GLY A 215 -15.17 32.92 -24.72
CA GLY A 215 -15.72 34.15 -24.13
C GLY A 215 -16.98 33.87 -23.32
N ASP A 216 -18.05 34.61 -23.60
CA ASP A 216 -19.36 34.46 -22.96
C ASP A 216 -20.04 33.10 -23.25
N GLY A 217 -19.55 32.36 -24.24
CA GLY A 217 -20.01 30.99 -24.55
C GLY A 217 -19.39 29.90 -23.69
N ALA A 218 -18.48 30.23 -22.75
CA ALA A 218 -17.90 29.26 -21.83
C ALA A 218 -18.93 28.78 -20.80
N LEU A 219 -19.06 27.46 -20.63
CA LEU A 219 -20.05 26.91 -19.69
C LEU A 219 -19.63 27.13 -18.23
N ALA A 220 -20.58 27.54 -17.41
CA ALA A 220 -20.39 27.71 -15.98
C ALA A 220 -20.12 26.36 -15.27
N PRO A 221 -19.06 26.24 -14.45
CA PRO A 221 -18.85 25.08 -13.59
C PRO A 221 -20.06 24.79 -12.67
N ALA A 222 -20.30 23.50 -12.39
CA ALA A 222 -21.33 23.11 -11.43
C ALA A 222 -20.99 23.61 -10.00
N THR A 223 -21.99 24.15 -9.32
CA THR A 223 -21.87 24.56 -7.90
C THR A 223 -21.85 23.35 -6.97
N GLU A 224 -21.34 23.51 -5.75
CA GLU A 224 -21.35 22.43 -4.74
C GLU A 224 -22.77 21.90 -4.47
N ALA A 225 -23.76 22.81 -4.39
CA ALA A 225 -25.16 22.41 -4.17
C ALA A 225 -25.71 21.55 -5.32
N GLN A 226 -25.44 21.92 -6.57
CA GLN A 226 -25.86 21.11 -7.73
C GLN A 226 -25.17 19.74 -7.76
N GLN A 227 -23.90 19.67 -7.37
CA GLN A 227 -23.16 18.39 -7.28
C GLN A 227 -23.79 17.46 -6.24
N GLN A 228 -24.17 17.98 -5.07
CA GLN A 228 -24.86 17.19 -4.02
C GLN A 228 -26.26 16.77 -4.46
N GLN A 229 -27.02 17.68 -5.10
CA GLN A 229 -28.35 17.37 -5.65
C GLN A 229 -28.28 16.26 -6.70
N LEU A 230 -27.29 16.31 -7.60
CA LEU A 230 -27.03 15.22 -8.55
C LEU A 230 -26.77 13.90 -7.80
N TYR A 231 -25.86 13.89 -6.83
CA TYR A 231 -25.53 12.66 -6.11
C TYR A 231 -26.74 12.06 -5.38
N ALA A 232 -27.53 12.90 -4.71
CA ALA A 232 -28.77 12.48 -4.04
C ALA A 232 -29.79 11.89 -5.03
N ALA A 233 -29.98 12.53 -6.19
CA ALA A 233 -30.88 12.05 -7.23
C ALA A 233 -30.41 10.70 -7.81
N LEU A 234 -29.12 10.56 -8.11
CA LEU A 234 -28.55 9.30 -8.59
C LEU A 234 -28.65 8.19 -7.55
N LYS A 235 -28.44 8.49 -6.26
CA LYS A 235 -28.71 7.53 -5.19
C LYS A 235 -30.15 7.06 -5.18
N SER A 236 -31.10 8.00 -5.25
CA SER A 236 -32.53 7.67 -5.28
C SER A 236 -32.90 6.81 -6.49
N ALA A 237 -32.25 7.02 -7.64
CA ALA A 237 -32.56 6.33 -8.88
C ALA A 237 -31.90 4.93 -8.99
N PHE A 238 -30.69 4.75 -8.46
CA PHE A 238 -29.86 3.58 -8.77
C PHE A 238 -29.50 2.69 -7.58
N MET A 239 -29.67 3.13 -6.34
CA MET A 239 -29.48 2.25 -5.18
C MET A 239 -30.53 1.13 -5.20
N GLY A 240 -30.10 -0.11 -4.98
CA GLY A 240 -30.96 -1.29 -5.08
C GLY A 240 -31.22 -1.81 -6.50
N THR A 241 -30.55 -1.25 -7.51
CA THR A 241 -30.68 -1.65 -8.93
C THR A 241 -29.40 -2.34 -9.44
N GLU A 242 -29.43 -2.83 -10.69
CA GLU A 242 -28.28 -3.41 -11.39
C GLU A 242 -27.11 -2.42 -11.63
N LEU A 243 -27.35 -1.12 -11.46
CA LEU A 243 -26.35 -0.06 -11.60
C LEU A 243 -25.79 0.46 -10.26
N GLN A 244 -26.20 -0.15 -9.14
CA GLN A 244 -25.73 0.26 -7.81
C GLN A 244 -24.21 0.19 -7.69
N GLU A 245 -23.58 -0.84 -8.26
CA GLU A 245 -22.12 -1.00 -8.19
C GLU A 245 -21.40 0.19 -8.84
N GLY A 246 -21.84 0.59 -10.02
CA GLY A 246 -21.34 1.75 -10.75
C GLY A 246 -21.39 3.01 -9.91
N LEU A 247 -22.55 3.31 -9.34
CA LEU A 247 -22.73 4.47 -8.46
C LEU A 247 -21.78 4.43 -7.24
N GLN A 248 -21.72 3.28 -6.55
CA GLN A 248 -20.95 3.15 -5.31
C GLN A 248 -19.43 3.14 -5.55
N ARG A 249 -18.97 2.62 -6.69
CA ARG A 249 -17.53 2.43 -6.97
C ARG A 249 -16.99 3.40 -7.99
N HIS A 250 -17.58 3.46 -9.18
CA HIS A 250 -16.95 4.01 -10.38
C HIS A 250 -17.37 5.45 -10.73
N TRP A 251 -18.65 5.80 -10.61
CA TRP A 251 -19.19 7.05 -11.18
C TRP A 251 -18.55 8.31 -10.58
N PHE A 252 -18.13 8.25 -9.32
CA PHE A 252 -17.51 9.36 -8.60
C PHE A 252 -16.06 9.05 -8.17
N GLU A 253 -15.39 8.10 -8.83
CA GLU A 253 -14.04 7.66 -8.46
C GLU A 253 -13.02 8.82 -8.44
N GLU A 254 -13.18 9.81 -9.34
CA GLU A 254 -12.32 11.01 -9.39
C GLU A 254 -12.35 11.84 -8.10
N PHE A 255 -13.36 11.69 -7.24
CA PHE A 255 -13.52 12.48 -6.02
C PHE A 255 -13.22 11.69 -4.75
N LYS A 256 -12.83 10.42 -4.87
CA LYS A 256 -12.51 9.54 -3.73
C LYS A 256 -10.99 9.49 -3.45
N PRO A 257 -10.58 9.13 -2.22
CA PRO A 257 -9.20 8.83 -1.90
C PRO A 257 -8.60 7.80 -2.86
N GLY A 258 -7.34 8.01 -3.25
CA GLY A 258 -6.63 7.17 -4.22
C GLY A 258 -6.61 7.75 -5.64
N TYR A 259 -7.48 8.71 -5.96
CA TYR A 259 -7.39 9.47 -7.21
C TYR A 259 -6.43 10.66 -7.12
N CYS A 260 -5.88 11.11 -8.25
CA CYS A 260 -4.81 12.13 -8.29
C CYS A 260 -5.23 13.48 -7.67
N THR A 261 -6.52 13.79 -7.72
CA THR A 261 -7.15 14.99 -7.17
C THR A 261 -7.10 15.05 -5.65
N ASN A 262 -6.83 13.93 -4.98
CA ASN A 262 -6.78 13.81 -3.53
C ASN A 262 -5.39 13.42 -3.02
N CYS A 263 -4.35 13.52 -3.86
CA CYS A 263 -2.97 13.30 -3.43
C CYS A 263 -2.43 14.51 -2.65
N VAL A 264 -1.53 14.26 -1.70
CA VAL A 264 -0.78 15.33 -1.01
C VAL A 264 0.02 16.16 -2.03
N ASN A 265 0.76 15.48 -2.91
CA ASN A 265 1.45 16.09 -4.03
C ASN A 265 1.31 15.20 -5.28
N CYS A 266 0.50 15.60 -6.25
CA CYS A 266 0.33 14.82 -7.48
C CYS A 266 1.56 14.89 -8.42
N GLY A 267 2.45 15.87 -8.23
CA GLY A 267 3.68 16.05 -9.01
C GLY A 267 4.75 14.99 -8.77
N GLU A 268 4.54 14.08 -7.81
CA GLU A 268 5.41 12.92 -7.55
C GLU A 268 5.10 11.73 -8.48
N ARG A 269 3.91 11.68 -9.09
CA ARG A 269 3.40 10.45 -9.70
C ARG A 269 2.76 10.63 -11.06
N PHE A 270 2.19 11.79 -11.36
CA PHE A 270 1.40 12.02 -12.57
C PHE A 270 2.11 12.99 -13.51
N TYR A 271 2.23 12.57 -14.77
CA TYR A 271 2.91 13.34 -15.81
C TYR A 271 2.12 13.26 -17.11
N LEU A 272 2.10 14.36 -17.85
CA LEU A 272 1.58 14.43 -19.21
C LEU A 272 2.73 14.80 -20.15
N LEU A 273 3.00 13.96 -21.13
CA LEU A 273 3.99 14.19 -22.18
C LEU A 273 3.28 14.59 -23.47
N GLN A 274 3.76 15.62 -24.15
CA GLN A 274 3.30 16.03 -25.48
C GLN A 274 4.24 15.52 -26.57
N SER A 275 3.77 15.55 -27.83
CA SER A 275 4.54 15.14 -29.00
C SER A 275 5.81 15.97 -29.24
N ASP A 276 5.91 17.21 -28.75
CA ASP A 276 7.15 18.02 -28.79
C ASP A 276 8.13 17.69 -27.65
N GLY A 277 7.80 16.71 -26.81
CA GLY A 277 8.57 16.35 -25.63
C GLY A 277 8.28 17.21 -24.40
N ALA A 278 7.43 18.24 -24.49
CA ALA A 278 7.06 19.04 -23.33
C ALA A 278 6.29 18.18 -22.31
N VAL A 279 6.64 18.35 -21.03
CA VAL A 279 6.07 17.62 -19.91
C VAL A 279 5.27 18.60 -19.05
N TYR A 280 4.05 18.22 -18.70
CA TYR A 280 3.15 18.96 -17.81
C TYR A 280 2.66 18.04 -16.69
N SER A 281 1.98 18.62 -15.69
CA SER A 281 1.41 17.87 -14.57
C SER A 281 0.38 16.82 -14.98
N CYS A 282 -0.60 17.19 -15.80
CA CYS A 282 -1.72 16.35 -16.20
C CYS A 282 -2.55 17.05 -17.29
N VAL A 283 -3.65 16.42 -17.70
CA VAL A 283 -4.62 17.02 -18.63
C VAL A 283 -5.16 18.38 -18.16
N ARG A 284 -5.40 18.57 -16.85
CA ARG A 284 -5.93 19.85 -16.34
C ARG A 284 -4.89 20.97 -16.42
N GLY A 285 -3.62 20.64 -16.21
CA GLY A 285 -2.48 21.57 -16.19
C GLY A 285 -1.82 21.77 -17.55
N GLN A 286 -2.29 21.07 -18.59
CA GLN A 286 -1.70 21.09 -19.91
C GLN A 286 -1.74 22.49 -20.52
N GLY A 287 -0.60 22.95 -21.03
CA GLY A 287 -0.50 24.25 -21.68
C GLY A 287 -0.53 25.44 -20.73
N ILE A 288 -0.33 25.22 -19.42
CA ILE A 288 -0.24 26.24 -18.39
C ILE A 288 1.20 26.31 -17.86
N PRO A 289 1.90 27.46 -17.92
CA PRO A 289 3.31 27.58 -17.53
C PRO A 289 3.62 27.13 -16.08
N GLU A 290 2.72 27.40 -15.14
CA GLU A 290 2.82 27.03 -13.74
C GLU A 290 2.80 25.52 -13.52
N PHE A 291 2.39 24.75 -14.52
CA PHE A 291 2.31 23.29 -14.50
C PHE A 291 3.18 22.61 -15.56
N HIS A 292 4.05 23.35 -16.25
CA HIS A 292 5.07 22.82 -17.14
C HIS A 292 6.28 22.30 -16.34
N TYR A 293 6.66 21.04 -16.48
CA TYR A 293 7.72 20.41 -15.70
C TYR A 293 9.08 20.37 -16.42
N GLY A 294 9.12 20.54 -17.74
CA GLY A 294 10.34 20.48 -18.54
C GLY A 294 10.09 19.84 -19.90
N ASN A 295 11.14 19.46 -20.62
CA ASN A 295 11.07 18.79 -21.90
C ASN A 295 12.03 17.59 -21.94
N VAL A 296 11.53 16.39 -22.29
CA VAL A 296 12.33 15.15 -22.29
C VAL A 296 13.52 15.15 -23.25
N TRP A 297 13.54 16.06 -24.23
CA TRP A 297 14.67 16.23 -25.17
C TRP A 297 15.76 17.17 -24.64
N GLN A 298 15.44 17.99 -23.65
CA GLN A 298 16.30 19.10 -23.18
C GLN A 298 16.76 18.89 -21.74
N ASP A 299 15.89 18.32 -20.91
CA ASP A 299 16.08 18.19 -19.47
C ASP A 299 16.29 16.73 -19.06
N SER A 300 17.03 16.52 -17.97
CA SER A 300 17.13 15.20 -17.36
C SER A 300 15.82 14.81 -16.69
N ILE A 301 15.52 13.50 -16.66
CA ILE A 301 14.33 13.00 -15.97
C ILE A 301 14.33 13.41 -14.49
N ALA A 302 15.49 13.36 -13.81
CA ALA A 302 15.59 13.79 -12.42
C ALA A 302 15.13 15.24 -12.22
N SER A 303 15.54 16.16 -13.10
CA SER A 303 15.12 17.57 -13.05
C SER A 303 13.62 17.75 -13.33
N ILE A 304 13.06 16.99 -14.27
CA ILE A 304 11.61 16.99 -14.56
C ILE A 304 10.81 16.52 -13.33
N LEU A 305 11.24 15.47 -12.65
CA LEU A 305 10.58 14.94 -11.45
C LEU A 305 10.62 15.96 -10.31
N GLU A 306 11.80 16.54 -10.04
CA GLU A 306 11.98 17.55 -8.99
C GLU A 306 11.15 18.81 -9.28
N THR A 307 11.16 19.29 -10.52
CA THR A 307 10.35 20.43 -10.95
C THR A 307 8.86 20.13 -10.78
N GLY A 308 8.43 18.92 -11.10
CA GLY A 308 7.06 18.47 -10.92
C GLY A 308 6.59 18.53 -9.47
N MET A 309 7.38 17.94 -8.57
CA MET A 309 7.13 17.96 -7.13
C MET A 309 7.08 19.39 -6.60
N HIS A 310 8.08 20.22 -6.97
CA HIS A 310 8.21 21.58 -6.48
C HIS A 310 7.06 22.47 -6.95
N LYS A 311 6.73 22.44 -8.25
CA LYS A 311 5.66 23.29 -8.80
C LYS A 311 4.31 22.96 -8.20
N ILE A 312 3.97 21.69 -8.00
CA ILE A 312 2.69 21.32 -7.36
C ILE A 312 2.63 21.77 -5.91
N ALA A 313 3.70 21.52 -5.13
CA ALA A 313 3.78 21.98 -3.74
C ALA A 313 3.62 23.50 -3.65
N LEU A 314 4.31 24.25 -4.54
CA LEU A 314 4.22 25.69 -4.62
C LEU A 314 2.79 26.17 -4.91
N GLN A 315 2.08 25.52 -5.84
CA GLN A 315 0.68 25.91 -6.14
C GLN A 315 -0.25 25.63 -4.95
N HIS A 316 -0.09 24.51 -4.24
CA HIS A 316 -0.84 24.32 -2.99
C HIS A 316 -0.52 25.43 -1.99
N ALA A 317 0.76 25.74 -1.76
CA ALA A 317 1.20 26.77 -0.82
C ALA A 317 0.65 28.16 -1.15
N ASN A 318 0.74 28.58 -2.42
CA ASN A 318 0.31 29.91 -2.89
C ASN A 318 -1.19 30.17 -2.72
N HIS A 319 -2.02 29.12 -2.76
CA HIS A 319 -3.47 29.25 -2.56
C HIS A 319 -3.89 29.09 -1.09
N GLY A 320 -2.95 28.82 -0.17
CA GLY A 320 -3.21 28.74 1.26
C GLY A 320 -4.06 27.53 1.68
N LEU A 321 -4.41 27.51 2.97
CA LEU A 321 -5.17 26.45 3.60
C LEU A 321 -6.44 27.00 4.26
N ASP A 322 -7.59 26.66 3.68
CA ASP A 322 -8.91 27.12 4.14
C ASP A 322 -9.17 26.76 5.62
N ALA A 323 -9.78 27.67 6.38
CA ALA A 323 -10.07 27.46 7.80
C ALA A 323 -11.00 26.27 8.07
N ALA A 324 -11.89 25.93 7.14
CA ALA A 324 -12.71 24.73 7.22
C ALA A 324 -11.87 23.46 7.06
N CYS A 325 -10.87 23.46 6.16
CA CYS A 325 -9.94 22.34 5.99
C CYS A 325 -9.10 22.10 7.25
N GLN A 326 -8.73 23.16 7.98
CA GLN A 326 -7.96 23.06 9.22
C GLN A 326 -8.72 22.35 10.35
N ARG A 327 -10.05 22.27 10.28
CA ARG A 327 -10.90 21.59 11.27
C ARG A 327 -11.59 20.35 10.70
N CYS A 328 -11.26 19.95 9.48
CA CYS A 328 -11.94 18.85 8.79
C CYS A 328 -11.34 17.50 9.17
N ALA A 329 -12.18 16.59 9.67
CA ALA A 329 -11.84 15.20 10.00
C ALA A 329 -11.48 14.34 8.78
N HIS A 330 -11.67 14.86 7.55
CA HIS A 330 -11.31 14.17 6.31
C HIS A 330 -10.13 14.83 5.57
N LEU A 331 -9.37 15.73 6.21
CA LEU A 331 -8.21 16.36 5.59
C LEU A 331 -7.20 15.33 5.06
N SER A 332 -6.93 14.27 5.83
CA SER A 332 -6.04 13.16 5.46
C SER A 332 -6.45 12.37 4.22
N ARG A 333 -7.72 12.48 3.83
CA ARG A 333 -8.31 11.78 2.68
C ARG A 333 -8.39 12.68 1.45
N CYS A 334 -8.85 13.91 1.63
CA CYS A 334 -9.09 14.85 0.52
C CYS A 334 -7.84 15.65 0.14
N ASN A 335 -6.94 15.94 1.08
CA ASN A 335 -5.73 16.72 0.86
C ASN A 335 -5.99 18.07 0.17
N THR A 336 -7.17 18.65 0.41
CA THR A 336 -7.64 19.94 -0.14
C THR A 336 -7.88 19.99 -1.65
N GLY A 337 -7.85 18.85 -2.35
CA GLY A 337 -8.19 18.76 -3.76
C GLY A 337 -7.04 19.06 -4.74
N CYS A 338 -7.38 19.26 -6.01
CA CYS A 338 -6.42 19.40 -7.11
C CYS A 338 -5.73 20.78 -7.18
N ALA A 339 -4.40 20.81 -7.15
CA ALA A 339 -3.58 22.02 -7.33
C ALA A 339 -3.97 22.87 -8.55
N VAL A 340 -4.22 22.24 -9.69
CA VAL A 340 -4.60 22.95 -10.93
C VAL A 340 -5.94 23.65 -10.78
N VAL A 341 -6.90 23.00 -10.12
CA VAL A 341 -8.23 23.61 -9.93
C VAL A 341 -8.16 24.75 -8.91
N LYS A 342 -7.34 24.63 -7.87
CA LYS A 342 -7.05 25.74 -6.95
C LYS A 342 -6.52 26.95 -7.70
N PHE A 343 -5.54 26.73 -8.58
CA PHE A 343 -4.98 27.76 -9.45
C PHE A 343 -6.01 28.42 -10.35
N GLN A 344 -6.78 27.61 -11.09
CA GLN A 344 -7.77 28.12 -12.02
C GLN A 344 -8.93 28.88 -11.36
N ARG A 345 -9.27 28.54 -10.11
CA ARG A 345 -10.40 29.13 -9.36
C ARG A 345 -9.97 30.19 -8.34
N GLY A 346 -8.68 30.29 -8.02
CA GLY A 346 -8.19 31.13 -6.93
C GLY A 346 -8.73 30.72 -5.55
N ALA A 347 -8.94 29.41 -5.32
CA ALA A 347 -9.57 28.91 -4.10
C ALA A 347 -8.69 27.88 -3.37
N ALA A 348 -8.62 27.99 -2.05
CA ALA A 348 -7.86 27.08 -1.18
C ALA A 348 -8.53 25.72 -0.98
N ARG A 349 -9.86 25.65 -1.14
CA ARG A 349 -10.70 24.48 -0.86
C ARG A 349 -11.02 23.73 -2.15
N SER A 350 -11.14 22.39 -2.04
CA SER A 350 -11.65 21.56 -3.14
C SER A 350 -13.04 22.05 -3.57
N TYR A 351 -13.28 22.13 -4.88
CA TYR A 351 -14.56 22.55 -5.43
C TYR A 351 -15.65 21.47 -5.38
N THR A 352 -15.28 20.27 -4.93
CA THR A 352 -16.16 19.12 -4.71
C THR A 352 -16.25 18.77 -3.23
N CYS A 353 -15.86 19.69 -2.33
CA CYS A 353 -15.74 19.42 -0.89
C CYS A 353 -17.06 18.88 -0.31
N ALA A 354 -18.18 19.55 -0.60
CA ALA A 354 -19.49 19.11 -0.11
C ALA A 354 -19.89 17.72 -0.65
N LEU A 355 -19.71 17.48 -1.95
CA LEU A 355 -19.95 16.15 -2.54
C LEU A 355 -19.07 15.07 -1.92
N GLN A 356 -17.79 15.37 -1.67
CA GLN A 356 -16.86 14.43 -1.05
C GLN A 356 -17.31 14.05 0.37
N HIS A 357 -17.85 15.01 1.14
CA HIS A 357 -18.42 14.71 2.45
C HIS A 357 -19.61 13.74 2.35
N ASP A 358 -20.53 13.94 1.40
CA ASP A 358 -21.65 13.01 1.19
C ASP A 358 -21.15 11.61 0.78
N LEU A 359 -20.18 11.54 -0.12
CA LEU A 359 -19.55 10.27 -0.54
C LEU A 359 -18.89 9.53 0.63
N TYR A 360 -18.24 10.25 1.54
CA TYR A 360 -17.58 9.65 2.70
C TYR A 360 -18.60 9.20 3.76
N ALA A 361 -19.64 9.99 3.99
CA ALA A 361 -20.71 9.66 4.91
C ALA A 361 -21.46 8.37 4.50
N ASP A 362 -21.60 8.12 3.20
CA ASP A 362 -22.21 6.89 2.68
C ASP A 362 -21.29 5.66 2.71
N GLN A 363 -19.98 5.84 2.93
CA GLN A 363 -18.99 4.77 2.96
C GLN A 363 -18.05 4.89 4.18
N PRO A 364 -18.59 4.88 5.42
CA PRO A 364 -17.82 5.20 6.63
C PRO A 364 -16.75 4.15 6.96
N LEU A 365 -16.88 2.91 6.48
CA LEU A 365 -15.84 1.88 6.65
C LEU A 365 -14.65 2.11 5.73
N SER A 366 -14.87 2.65 4.54
CA SER A 366 -13.81 2.96 3.58
C SER A 366 -13.18 4.32 3.86
N TYR A 367 -13.98 5.27 4.37
CA TYR A 367 -13.58 6.66 4.60
C TYR A 367 -13.98 7.15 6.00
N PRO A 368 -13.51 6.49 7.08
CA PRO A 368 -13.89 6.90 8.44
C PRO A 368 -13.43 8.34 8.71
N PRO A 369 -14.11 9.14 9.53
CA PRO A 369 -13.54 10.42 9.98
C PRO A 369 -12.34 10.16 10.90
N ASP A 370 -11.33 11.02 10.82
CA ASP A 370 -10.24 11.03 11.81
C ASP A 370 -10.78 11.55 13.14
N ASP A 371 -10.32 10.95 14.25
CA ASP A 371 -10.56 11.53 15.56
C ASP A 371 -9.79 12.85 15.74
N ALA A 372 -10.05 13.57 16.84
CA ALA A 372 -9.44 14.89 17.07
C ALA A 372 -7.90 14.85 17.13
N ALA A 373 -7.30 13.79 17.68
CA ALA A 373 -5.86 13.67 17.81
C ALA A 373 -5.22 13.35 16.44
N GLN A 374 -5.82 12.42 15.70
CA GLN A 374 -5.42 12.08 14.33
C GLN A 374 -5.52 13.28 13.40
N GLN A 375 -6.63 14.02 13.47
CA GLN A 375 -6.87 15.21 12.65
C GLN A 375 -5.82 16.30 12.91
N GLN A 376 -5.50 16.56 14.19
CA GLN A 376 -4.49 17.55 14.57
C GLN A 376 -3.08 17.14 14.15
N ALA A 377 -2.72 15.86 14.36
CA ALA A 377 -1.43 15.32 13.94
C ALA A 377 -1.24 15.42 12.42
N TYR A 378 -2.26 15.02 11.66
CA TYR A 378 -2.24 15.10 10.20
C TYR A 378 -2.17 16.55 9.71
N LEU A 379 -2.96 17.46 10.31
CA LEU A 379 -2.91 18.89 9.97
C LEU A 379 -1.50 19.47 10.17
N ALA A 380 -0.83 19.12 11.28
CA ALA A 380 0.53 19.59 11.56
C ALA A 380 1.50 19.11 10.47
N GLN A 381 1.45 17.82 10.12
CA GLN A 381 2.26 17.25 9.03
C GLN A 381 1.94 17.92 7.69
N TYR A 382 0.66 18.03 7.33
CA TYR A 382 0.23 18.63 6.07
C TYR A 382 0.70 20.09 5.94
N ARG A 383 0.65 20.86 7.04
CA ARG A 383 1.19 22.23 7.06
C ARG A 383 2.70 22.26 6.86
N GLN A 384 3.45 21.40 7.55
CA GLN A 384 4.91 21.36 7.40
C GLN A 384 5.32 21.01 5.97
N THR A 385 4.62 20.06 5.33
CA THR A 385 4.96 19.60 3.98
C THR A 385 4.46 20.54 2.88
N MET A 386 3.20 20.99 2.96
CA MET A 386 2.53 21.70 1.85
C MET A 386 2.35 23.21 2.07
N HIS A 387 2.42 23.67 3.32
CA HIS A 387 2.25 25.08 3.67
C HIS A 387 3.28 25.54 4.73
N PRO A 388 4.59 25.42 4.47
CA PRO A 388 5.62 25.65 5.48
C PRO A 388 5.54 27.06 6.10
N SER A 389 5.18 28.08 5.32
CA SER A 389 4.95 29.45 5.82
C SER A 389 3.87 29.51 6.91
N LEU A 390 2.80 28.71 6.79
CA LEU A 390 1.78 28.60 7.81
C LEU A 390 2.29 27.82 9.02
N ALA A 391 3.17 26.84 8.84
CA ALA A 391 3.73 26.07 9.95
C ALA A 391 4.56 26.94 10.91
N PHE A 392 5.34 27.90 10.38
CA PHE A 392 6.12 28.84 11.20
C PHE A 392 5.27 29.87 11.98
N ALA A 393 4.04 30.14 11.51
CA ALA A 393 3.13 31.10 12.14
C ALA A 393 2.26 30.49 13.26
N ALA A 394 2.25 29.17 13.42
CA ALA A 394 1.53 28.50 14.51
C ALA A 394 2.40 28.31 15.75
N PRO A 395 1.80 28.28 16.96
CA PRO A 395 2.51 27.79 18.14
C PRO A 395 3.03 26.38 17.87
N ALA A 396 4.25 26.09 18.37
CA ALA A 396 4.92 24.83 18.14
C ALA A 396 3.99 23.65 18.47
N ALA A 397 3.89 22.69 17.54
CA ALA A 397 3.16 21.47 17.81
C ALA A 397 3.73 20.81 19.08
N PRO A 398 2.88 20.23 19.94
CA PRO A 398 3.38 19.46 21.07
C PRO A 398 4.35 18.40 20.54
N PRO A 399 5.48 18.16 21.23
CA PRO A 399 6.45 17.19 20.77
C PRO A 399 5.75 15.83 20.59
N PRO A 400 6.04 15.12 19.48
CA PRO A 400 5.51 13.77 19.31
C PRO A 400 5.86 12.94 20.54
N ALA A 401 4.95 12.06 20.95
CA ALA A 401 5.24 11.12 22.02
C ALA A 401 6.56 10.40 21.69
N PRO A 402 7.51 10.28 22.62
CA PRO A 402 8.79 9.63 22.36
C PRO A 402 8.55 8.21 21.88
N GLY A 403 8.86 7.96 20.61
CA GLY A 403 8.73 6.68 19.93
C GLY A 403 10.08 6.04 19.67
N LEU A 404 10.11 4.72 19.59
CA LEU A 404 11.30 3.97 19.16
C LEU A 404 11.59 4.26 17.68
N VAL A 405 12.71 4.92 17.39
CA VAL A 405 13.20 5.12 16.01
C VAL A 405 14.24 4.05 15.72
N LEU A 406 13.94 3.14 14.79
CA LEU A 406 14.86 2.10 14.35
C LEU A 406 15.57 2.53 13.06
N PRO A 407 16.84 2.15 12.85
CA PRO A 407 17.53 2.37 11.58
C PRO A 407 16.76 1.77 10.40
N ASN A 408 16.72 2.50 9.27
CA ASN A 408 15.98 2.08 8.08
C ASN A 408 16.51 0.77 7.47
N ASP A 409 17.78 0.44 7.71
CA ASP A 409 18.45 -0.76 7.21
C ASP A 409 18.19 -2.02 8.07
N LEU A 410 17.48 -1.89 9.19
CA LEU A 410 17.13 -3.04 10.04
C LEU A 410 16.31 -4.10 9.27
N GLY A 411 15.48 -3.66 8.31
CA GLY A 411 14.67 -4.53 7.46
C GLY A 411 15.39 -5.13 6.25
N GLU A 412 16.66 -4.78 6.00
CA GLU A 412 17.39 -5.33 4.86
C GLU A 412 17.62 -6.84 5.02
N PRO A 413 17.46 -7.67 3.95
CA PRO A 413 17.59 -9.12 4.04
C PRO A 413 18.88 -9.62 4.70
N LYS A 414 20.00 -8.92 4.47
CA LYS A 414 21.33 -9.24 5.04
C LYS A 414 21.39 -9.10 6.57
N ASN A 415 20.53 -8.27 7.16
CA ASN A 415 20.53 -7.94 8.58
C ASN A 415 19.56 -8.84 9.38
N THR A 416 18.82 -9.73 8.72
CA THR A 416 17.92 -10.67 9.39
C THR A 416 18.68 -11.74 10.18
N LEU A 417 18.12 -12.24 11.28
CA LEU A 417 18.75 -13.28 12.11
C LEU A 417 19.10 -14.53 11.29
N ALA A 418 18.25 -14.91 10.34
CA ALA A 418 18.52 -16.04 9.45
C ALA A 418 19.76 -15.82 8.58
N ALA A 419 19.92 -14.63 7.99
CA ALA A 419 21.10 -14.28 7.20
C ALA A 419 22.36 -14.19 8.07
N LEU A 420 22.25 -13.64 9.28
CA LEU A 420 23.35 -13.54 10.24
C LEU A 420 23.82 -14.92 10.71
N ILE A 421 22.91 -15.87 10.92
CA ILE A 421 23.24 -17.28 11.23
C ILE A 421 23.91 -17.95 10.03
N ALA A 422 23.39 -17.75 8.82
CA ALA A 422 23.97 -18.35 7.61
C ALA A 422 25.39 -17.84 7.30
N ALA A 423 25.69 -16.58 7.67
CA ALA A 423 27.00 -15.97 7.50
C ALA A 423 28.03 -16.34 8.57
N ASP A 424 27.63 -17.06 9.63
CA ASP A 424 28.47 -17.34 10.79
C ASP A 424 28.37 -18.82 11.20
N ALA A 425 29.43 -19.57 10.91
CA ALA A 425 29.47 -21.01 11.18
C ALA A 425 29.24 -21.36 12.67
N THR A 426 29.67 -20.51 13.59
CA THR A 426 29.47 -20.75 15.03
C THR A 426 28.01 -20.54 15.43
N LEU A 427 27.36 -19.50 14.89
CA LEU A 427 25.92 -19.33 15.07
C LEU A 427 25.14 -20.47 14.41
N GLY A 428 25.58 -20.95 13.24
CA GLY A 428 25.02 -22.13 12.60
C GLY A 428 25.02 -23.36 13.53
N GLN A 429 26.12 -23.59 14.24
CA GLN A 429 26.22 -24.65 15.26
C GLN A 429 25.31 -24.39 16.47
N MET A 430 25.19 -23.13 16.91
CA MET A 430 24.35 -22.77 18.05
C MET A 430 22.85 -22.91 17.75
N PHE A 431 22.40 -22.65 16.52
CA PHE A 431 20.97 -22.62 16.16
C PHE A 431 20.46 -23.86 15.42
N ARG A 432 21.27 -24.92 15.31
CA ARG A 432 20.85 -26.17 14.70
C ARG A 432 19.79 -26.89 15.55
N ASN A 433 18.85 -27.56 14.88
CA ASN A 433 17.69 -28.18 15.54
C ASN A 433 18.02 -29.56 16.14
N ASP A 434 19.17 -30.13 15.81
CA ASP A 434 19.65 -31.41 16.32
C ASP A 434 20.84 -31.25 17.29
N ALA A 435 21.09 -30.03 17.78
CA ALA A 435 22.17 -29.76 18.74
C ALA A 435 21.96 -30.50 20.06
N PHE A 436 20.72 -30.45 20.54
CA PHE A 436 20.28 -31.00 21.81
C PHE A 436 18.98 -31.77 21.58
N VAL A 437 18.90 -32.98 22.14
CA VAL A 437 17.73 -33.85 22.05
C VAL A 437 17.38 -34.34 23.45
N LEU A 438 16.14 -34.14 23.87
CA LEU A 438 15.65 -34.61 25.16
C LEU A 438 14.95 -35.96 25.00
N GLU A 439 15.41 -36.96 25.74
CA GLU A 439 14.75 -38.25 25.88
C GLU A 439 13.76 -38.20 27.04
N LEU A 440 12.49 -38.42 26.74
CA LEU A 440 11.36 -38.47 27.67
C LEU A 440 10.69 -39.84 27.57
N GLY A 441 11.07 -40.76 28.44
CA GLY A 441 10.63 -42.16 28.34
C GLY A 441 11.01 -42.78 26.99
N ALA A 442 10.04 -43.07 26.13
CA ALA A 442 10.27 -43.65 24.81
C ALA A 442 10.51 -42.62 23.69
N GLN A 443 10.25 -41.33 23.94
CA GLN A 443 10.31 -40.27 22.93
C GLN A 443 11.64 -39.53 22.95
N CYS A 444 12.12 -39.13 21.77
CA CYS A 444 13.26 -38.22 21.60
C CYS A 444 12.76 -36.91 20.98
N VAL A 445 12.92 -35.81 21.70
CA VAL A 445 12.43 -34.47 21.34
C VAL A 445 13.60 -33.57 21.02
N PRO A 446 13.83 -33.20 19.74
CA PRO A 446 14.83 -32.20 19.38
C PRO A 446 14.47 -30.84 20.02
N LEU A 447 15.45 -30.21 20.66
CA LEU A 447 15.27 -28.90 21.26
C LEU A 447 15.66 -27.82 20.26
N GLU A 448 14.78 -26.83 20.10
CA GLU A 448 14.96 -25.70 19.19
C GLU A 448 15.05 -24.39 19.97
N SER A 449 15.74 -23.41 19.38
CA SER A 449 15.73 -22.04 19.90
C SER A 449 14.33 -21.45 19.84
N GLN A 450 13.88 -20.83 20.93
CA GLN A 450 12.60 -20.11 20.95
C GLN A 450 12.51 -19.00 19.89
N LEU A 451 13.64 -18.49 19.39
CA LEU A 451 13.67 -17.48 18.33
C LEU A 451 13.40 -18.06 16.92
N ARG A 452 13.40 -19.40 16.78
CA ARG A 452 13.17 -20.10 15.50
C ARG A 452 11.94 -21.00 15.51
N LYS A 453 11.35 -21.26 16.68
CA LYS A 453 10.15 -22.10 16.81
C LYS A 453 8.99 -21.50 16.03
N THR A 454 8.39 -22.30 15.15
CA THR A 454 7.10 -21.97 14.50
C THR A 454 5.90 -22.46 15.31
N ARG A 455 6.14 -23.34 16.29
CA ARG A 455 5.13 -23.91 17.19
C ARG A 455 5.68 -24.02 18.62
N ARG A 456 4.82 -23.76 19.61
CA ARG A 456 5.14 -23.91 21.02
C ARG A 456 4.72 -25.30 21.50
N SER A 457 5.62 -25.98 22.22
CA SER A 457 5.37 -27.31 22.79
C SER A 457 5.60 -27.26 24.30
N VAL A 458 4.61 -27.71 25.07
CA VAL A 458 4.64 -27.73 26.54
C VAL A 458 4.37 -29.14 27.03
N TYR A 459 5.20 -29.61 27.95
CA TYR A 459 5.13 -30.97 28.51
C TYR A 459 4.69 -30.95 29.97
N THR A 460 4.36 -32.11 30.52
CA THR A 460 4.10 -32.28 31.95
C THR A 460 4.98 -33.42 32.45
N LEU A 461 5.78 -33.14 33.48
CA LEU A 461 6.64 -34.11 34.16
C LEU A 461 6.08 -34.46 35.53
N VAL A 462 6.28 -35.70 35.93
CA VAL A 462 6.00 -36.22 37.28
C VAL A 462 7.30 -36.72 37.94
N PRO A 463 7.37 -36.75 39.29
CA PRO A 463 8.47 -37.36 40.00
C PRO A 463 8.71 -38.80 39.55
N GLY A 464 9.96 -39.10 39.19
CA GLY A 464 10.37 -40.42 38.68
C GLY A 464 10.42 -40.53 37.14
N ASP A 465 9.97 -39.51 36.41
CA ASP A 465 10.14 -39.49 34.95
C ASP A 465 11.63 -39.50 34.56
N ARG A 466 11.97 -40.38 33.62
CA ARG A 466 13.31 -40.44 33.03
C ARG A 466 13.48 -39.34 31.99
N VAL A 467 14.33 -38.37 32.31
CA VAL A 467 14.62 -37.19 31.47
C VAL A 467 16.12 -37.14 31.19
N VAL A 468 16.54 -37.58 30.00
CA VAL A 468 17.96 -37.61 29.62
C VAL A 468 18.21 -36.61 28.51
N LEU A 469 19.17 -35.71 28.70
CA LEU A 469 19.58 -34.75 27.68
C LEU A 469 20.75 -35.31 26.89
N HIS A 470 20.57 -35.39 25.58
CA HIS A 470 21.61 -35.72 24.62
C HIS A 470 22.09 -34.46 23.92
N LEU A 471 23.40 -34.34 23.71
CA LEU A 471 24.01 -33.26 22.94
C LEU A 471 25.05 -33.80 21.98
N ARG A 472 25.19 -33.14 20.82
CA ARG A 472 26.21 -33.52 19.83
C ARG A 472 27.60 -33.29 20.38
N ARG A 473 28.46 -34.31 20.27
CA ARG A 473 29.84 -34.27 20.77
C ARG A 473 30.65 -33.12 20.15
N GLU A 474 30.41 -32.81 18.89
CA GLU A 474 31.09 -31.72 18.17
C GLU A 474 30.88 -30.35 18.83
N LEU A 475 29.73 -30.10 19.48
CA LEU A 475 29.43 -28.82 20.13
C LEU A 475 30.36 -28.52 21.31
N LEU A 476 30.96 -29.55 21.91
CA LEU A 476 31.93 -29.40 23.00
C LEU A 476 33.26 -28.81 22.51
N GLN A 477 33.50 -28.82 21.19
CA GLN A 477 34.71 -28.30 20.55
C GLN A 477 34.47 -26.95 19.85
N VAL A 478 33.22 -26.46 19.81
CA VAL A 478 32.87 -25.21 19.13
C VAL A 478 33.16 -24.00 20.02
N ALA A 479 33.71 -22.94 19.42
CA ALA A 479 34.00 -21.65 20.06
C ALA A 479 34.94 -21.71 21.28
N ILE A 480 35.80 -22.74 21.35
CA ILE A 480 36.77 -22.91 22.43
C ILE A 480 38.06 -23.57 21.92
N ALA A 481 39.21 -23.13 22.43
CA ALA A 481 40.52 -23.70 22.08
C ALA A 481 40.86 -24.97 22.87
N GLU A 482 40.37 -25.07 24.12
CA GLU A 482 40.61 -26.20 25.03
C GLU A 482 39.28 -26.89 25.36
N PRO A 483 38.82 -27.88 24.57
CA PRO A 483 37.49 -28.49 24.72
C PRO A 483 37.20 -29.06 26.11
N ILE A 484 38.24 -29.49 26.84
CA ILE A 484 38.12 -30.02 28.21
C ILE A 484 37.57 -28.99 29.21
N ARG A 485 37.74 -27.69 28.94
CA ARG A 485 37.24 -26.60 29.77
C ARG A 485 35.79 -26.23 29.45
N ASN A 486 35.23 -26.76 28.38
CA ASN A 486 33.85 -26.52 28.00
C ASN A 486 32.90 -27.28 28.93
N THR A 487 31.71 -26.73 29.13
CA THR A 487 30.69 -27.31 29.99
C THR A 487 29.36 -27.36 29.26
N LEU A 488 28.59 -28.43 29.48
CA LEU A 488 27.15 -28.37 29.30
C LEU A 488 26.61 -27.32 30.26
N TYR A 489 25.78 -26.39 29.78
CA TYR A 489 25.26 -25.26 30.53
C TYR A 489 23.73 -25.30 30.52
N LEU A 490 23.14 -25.51 31.69
CA LEU A 490 21.70 -25.60 31.89
C LEU A 490 21.21 -24.40 32.71
N GLN A 491 20.15 -23.74 32.26
CA GLN A 491 19.48 -22.69 33.03
C GLN A 491 18.01 -23.07 33.19
N LEU A 492 17.56 -23.20 34.42
CA LEU A 492 16.15 -23.44 34.70
C LEU A 492 15.49 -22.16 35.18
N LEU A 493 14.46 -21.74 34.46
CA LEU A 493 13.64 -20.59 34.78
C LEU A 493 12.20 -21.03 35.07
N ARG A 494 11.50 -20.24 35.90
CA ARG A 494 10.10 -20.42 36.25
C ARG A 494 9.30 -19.22 35.77
N ASP A 495 8.08 -19.47 35.29
CA ASP A 495 7.17 -18.44 34.79
C ASP A 495 6.47 -17.66 35.93
N THR A 496 7.25 -17.31 36.96
CA THR A 496 6.93 -16.35 38.00
C THR A 496 7.69 -15.06 37.65
N PRO A 497 7.01 -14.02 37.15
CA PRO A 497 7.70 -12.83 36.70
C PRO A 497 8.35 -12.08 37.86
N VAL A 498 9.62 -11.73 37.71
CA VAL A 498 10.38 -10.88 38.64
C VAL A 498 10.94 -9.68 37.89
N VAL A 499 11.09 -8.55 38.59
CA VAL A 499 11.63 -7.31 38.01
C VAL A 499 13.03 -7.08 38.60
N TYR A 500 14.05 -7.06 37.75
CA TYR A 500 15.43 -6.83 38.17
C TYR A 500 16.33 -6.34 37.02
N GLY A 501 17.50 -5.80 37.40
CA GLY A 501 18.51 -5.24 36.48
C GLY A 501 18.29 -3.76 36.18
N ASP A 502 19.27 -3.13 35.55
CA ASP A 502 19.30 -1.69 35.27
C ASP A 502 18.10 -1.24 34.40
N GLU A 503 17.63 -2.13 33.53
CA GLU A 503 16.49 -1.89 32.63
C GLU A 503 15.11 -2.05 33.31
N GLN A 504 15.05 -2.52 34.58
CA GLN A 504 13.81 -2.79 35.31
C GLN A 504 12.77 -3.61 34.51
N ARG A 505 13.26 -4.61 33.77
CA ARG A 505 12.41 -5.46 32.93
C ARG A 505 11.81 -6.60 33.72
N THR A 506 10.55 -6.89 33.44
CA THR A 506 9.88 -8.12 33.88
C THR A 506 10.46 -9.33 33.12
N LYS A 507 11.07 -10.27 33.86
CA LYS A 507 11.70 -11.49 33.31
C LYS A 507 11.25 -12.73 34.10
N GLN A 508 11.40 -13.91 33.51
CA GLN A 508 11.19 -15.17 34.23
C GLN A 508 12.24 -15.33 35.35
N GLU A 509 11.80 -15.80 36.51
CA GLU A 509 12.66 -16.04 37.66
C GLU A 509 13.64 -17.18 37.38
N HIS A 510 14.92 -16.95 37.65
CA HIS A 510 15.94 -17.99 37.51
C HIS A 510 15.96 -18.83 38.78
N LEU A 511 15.69 -20.13 38.66
CA LEU A 511 15.70 -21.05 39.79
C LEU A 511 17.12 -21.54 40.09
N PHE A 512 17.82 -22.05 39.07
CA PHE A 512 19.21 -22.48 39.19
C PHE A 512 19.91 -22.52 37.84
N THR A 513 21.24 -22.55 37.90
CA THR A 513 22.13 -22.86 36.76
C THR A 513 22.98 -24.05 37.14
N TYR A 514 23.10 -25.02 36.22
CA TYR A 514 23.91 -26.21 36.41
C TYR A 514 24.91 -26.35 35.27
N GLN A 515 26.14 -26.75 35.60
CA GLN A 515 27.19 -26.95 34.62
C GLN A 515 27.91 -28.28 34.86
N LEU A 516 28.19 -28.98 33.76
CA LEU A 516 28.93 -30.24 33.80
C LEU A 516 30.05 -30.20 32.77
N TYR A 517 31.28 -30.50 33.18
CA TYR A 517 32.43 -30.53 32.28
C TYR A 517 32.29 -31.60 31.20
N ALA A 518 32.83 -31.31 30.02
CA ALA A 518 32.74 -32.15 28.84
C ALA A 518 33.15 -33.62 29.09
N ASN A 519 34.18 -33.85 29.91
CA ASN A 519 34.70 -35.17 30.25
C ASN A 519 33.86 -35.94 31.30
N CYS A 520 32.89 -35.28 31.93
CA CYS A 520 31.96 -35.92 32.86
C CYS A 520 30.67 -36.38 32.18
N LEU A 521 30.49 -36.08 30.89
CA LEU A 521 29.36 -36.55 30.09
C LEU A 521 29.60 -37.99 29.65
N GLN A 522 28.53 -38.78 29.65
CA GLN A 522 28.58 -40.19 29.23
C GLN A 522 28.28 -40.30 27.75
N ASP A 523 28.70 -41.40 27.11
CA ASP A 523 28.31 -41.64 25.72
C ASP A 523 26.80 -41.88 25.60
N SER A 524 26.18 -41.38 24.52
CA SER A 524 24.76 -41.60 24.29
C SER A 524 24.50 -43.03 23.84
N GLU A 525 23.89 -43.84 24.70
CA GLU A 525 23.46 -45.19 24.36
C GLU A 525 22.30 -45.18 23.34
N ARG A 526 21.49 -44.12 23.36
CA ARG A 526 20.27 -43.99 22.55
C ARG A 526 20.51 -43.47 21.14
N LEU A 527 21.38 -42.45 20.99
CA LEU A 527 21.63 -41.77 19.71
C LEU A 527 23.00 -42.12 19.10
N GLY A 528 23.81 -42.93 19.79
CA GLY A 528 25.08 -43.45 19.29
C GLY A 528 26.26 -42.49 19.45
N ALA A 529 27.40 -42.86 18.85
CA ALA A 529 28.73 -42.28 19.10
C ALA A 529 28.84 -40.76 18.85
N GLY A 530 27.97 -40.21 18.00
CA GLY A 530 27.92 -38.77 17.70
C GLY A 530 27.40 -37.89 18.85
N TYR A 531 26.80 -38.51 19.88
CA TYR A 531 26.18 -37.81 20.99
C TYR A 531 26.79 -38.25 22.33
N VAL A 532 26.74 -37.33 23.29
CA VAL A 532 26.95 -37.59 24.71
C VAL A 532 25.68 -37.25 25.47
N GLN A 533 25.51 -37.81 26.66
CA GLN A 533 24.29 -37.71 27.46
C GLN A 533 24.54 -37.28 28.91
N CYS A 534 23.50 -36.71 29.52
CA CYS A 534 23.43 -36.35 30.93
C CYS A 534 22.00 -36.61 31.44
N ASP A 535 21.87 -37.30 32.57
CA ASP A 535 20.57 -37.45 33.25
C ASP A 535 20.19 -36.14 33.94
N VAL A 536 19.17 -35.48 33.40
CA VAL A 536 18.63 -34.23 33.93
C VAL A 536 17.45 -34.50 34.86
N GLY A 537 16.84 -35.69 34.80
CA GLY A 537 15.73 -36.09 35.66
C GLY A 537 16.12 -36.07 37.13
N ALA A 538 17.30 -36.59 37.46
CA ALA A 538 17.84 -36.53 38.82
C ALA A 538 18.06 -35.09 39.31
N LEU A 539 18.53 -34.20 38.44
CA LEU A 539 18.71 -32.78 38.75
C LEU A 539 17.37 -32.07 38.98
N LEU A 540 16.35 -32.36 38.16
CA LEU A 540 15.01 -31.82 38.35
C LEU A 540 14.41 -32.34 39.66
N ALA A 541 14.54 -33.64 39.96
CA ALA A 541 14.06 -34.22 41.21
C ALA A 541 14.73 -33.59 42.45
N LEU A 542 16.05 -33.36 42.40
CA LEU A 542 16.80 -32.67 43.46
C LEU A 542 16.21 -31.30 43.80
N HIS A 543 15.72 -30.58 42.79
CA HIS A 543 15.11 -29.26 42.93
C HIS A 543 13.58 -29.28 42.91
N GLY A 544 12.96 -30.44 43.17
CA GLY A 544 11.51 -30.66 43.09
C GLY A 544 10.66 -29.64 43.84
N THR A 545 11.16 -29.15 44.98
CA THR A 545 10.48 -28.16 45.85
C THR A 545 10.41 -26.75 45.28
N LEU A 546 11.20 -26.43 44.25
CA LEU A 546 11.18 -25.13 43.58
C LEU A 546 10.02 -25.03 42.56
N PHE A 547 9.44 -26.15 42.16
CA PHE A 547 8.36 -26.19 41.18
C PHE A 547 7.00 -25.95 41.81
N LEU A 548 6.18 -25.18 41.12
CA LEU A 548 4.82 -24.86 41.53
C LEU A 548 3.81 -25.51 40.59
N ARG A 549 2.77 -26.13 41.16
CA ARG A 549 1.70 -26.76 40.38
C ARG A 549 1.00 -25.71 39.52
N GLY A 550 0.87 -25.98 38.22
CA GLY A 550 0.23 -25.08 37.26
C GLY A 550 1.12 -23.92 36.78
N VAL A 551 2.35 -23.80 37.28
CA VAL A 551 3.32 -22.82 36.80
C VAL A 551 4.26 -23.48 35.79
N LEU A 552 4.55 -22.77 34.71
CA LEU A 552 5.42 -23.27 33.64
C LEU A 552 6.90 -23.10 34.02
N ASN A 553 7.72 -24.04 33.59
CA ASN A 553 9.17 -23.99 33.72
C ASN A 553 9.82 -24.05 32.34
N ASN A 554 10.97 -23.41 32.21
CA ASN A 554 11.70 -23.31 30.96
C ASN A 554 13.16 -23.67 31.19
N LEU A 555 13.57 -24.82 30.68
CA LEU A 555 14.95 -25.30 30.73
C LEU A 555 15.66 -24.90 29.45
N PHE A 556 16.60 -23.95 29.56
CA PHE A 556 17.51 -23.58 28.47
C PHE A 556 18.79 -24.40 28.53
N VAL A 557 19.28 -24.77 27.35
CA VAL A 557 20.42 -25.66 27.17
C VAL A 557 21.38 -25.07 26.15
N THR A 558 22.66 -25.01 26.49
CA THR A 558 23.75 -24.62 25.60
C THR A 558 25.09 -25.16 26.13
N THR A 559 26.22 -24.75 25.56
CA THR A 559 27.54 -24.92 26.17
C THR A 559 28.06 -23.58 26.68
N SER A 560 28.95 -23.58 27.69
CA SER A 560 29.53 -22.32 28.19
C SER A 560 30.29 -21.55 27.11
N ALA A 561 30.98 -22.25 26.21
CA ALA A 561 31.65 -21.65 25.05
C ALA A 561 30.66 -20.95 24.11
N LEU A 562 29.57 -21.63 23.71
CA LEU A 562 28.55 -21.05 22.83
C LEU A 562 27.81 -19.89 23.50
N ARG A 563 27.54 -19.99 24.81
CA ARG A 563 26.95 -18.89 25.59
C ARG A 563 27.84 -17.65 25.56
N ASN A 564 29.14 -17.81 25.81
CA ASN A 564 30.09 -16.70 25.77
C ASN A 564 30.20 -16.11 24.36
N TYR A 565 30.21 -16.96 23.34
CA TYR A 565 30.19 -16.53 21.95
C TYR A 565 28.96 -15.70 21.61
N HIS A 566 27.76 -16.11 22.06
CA HIS A 566 26.53 -15.35 21.86
C HIS A 566 26.64 -13.92 22.43
N TYR A 567 27.10 -13.76 23.68
CA TYR A 567 27.25 -12.42 24.27
C TYR A 567 28.34 -11.59 23.59
N GLN A 568 29.42 -12.23 23.13
CA GLN A 568 30.44 -11.56 22.32
C GLN A 568 29.86 -11.08 20.98
N LYS A 569 29.00 -11.88 20.34
CA LYS A 569 28.33 -11.49 19.11
C LYS A 569 27.33 -10.35 19.34
N GLN A 570 26.57 -10.40 20.43
CA GLN A 570 25.70 -9.29 20.85
C GLN A 570 26.47 -7.99 21.05
N ARG A 571 27.69 -8.05 21.59
CA ARG A 571 28.55 -6.88 21.76
C ARG A 571 29.03 -6.30 20.42
N ASN A 572 29.29 -7.15 19.44
CA ASN A 572 29.94 -6.76 18.18
C ASN A 572 28.97 -6.50 17.03
N ASN A 573 27.69 -6.85 17.16
CA ASN A 573 26.72 -6.72 16.08
C ASN A 573 25.34 -6.29 16.63
N ALA A 574 24.95 -5.04 16.33
CA ALA A 574 23.70 -4.45 16.80
C ALA A 574 22.46 -5.14 16.24
N PHE A 575 22.47 -5.55 14.95
CA PHE A 575 21.35 -6.26 14.33
C PHE A 575 21.12 -7.63 14.99
N TYR A 576 22.18 -8.34 15.32
CA TYR A 576 22.12 -9.58 16.08
C TYR A 576 21.64 -9.34 17.51
N HIS A 577 22.16 -8.30 18.18
CA HIS A 577 21.77 -7.94 19.55
C HIS A 577 20.26 -7.72 19.66
N LEU A 578 19.71 -6.86 18.79
CA LEU A 578 18.29 -6.52 18.81
C LEU A 578 17.40 -7.76 18.60
N GLN A 579 17.78 -8.63 17.65
CA GLN A 579 17.02 -9.85 17.33
C GLN A 579 17.23 -11.00 18.32
N THR A 580 18.19 -10.88 19.25
CA THR A 580 18.48 -11.88 20.28
C THR A 580 18.44 -11.29 21.70
N ALA A 581 17.62 -10.25 21.90
CA ALA A 581 17.44 -9.62 23.21
C ALA A 581 16.88 -10.58 24.28
N ASN A 582 16.22 -11.66 23.86
CA ASN A 582 15.85 -12.81 24.68
C ASN A 582 16.84 -13.96 24.48
N LEU A 583 16.98 -14.84 25.48
CA LEU A 583 17.91 -15.98 25.45
C LEU A 583 17.69 -16.82 24.17
N PRO A 584 18.70 -16.96 23.28
CA PRO A 584 18.53 -17.64 22.00
C PRO A 584 18.69 -19.15 22.08
N PHE A 585 18.92 -19.70 23.27
CA PHE A 585 19.31 -21.10 23.45
C PHE A 585 18.13 -22.06 23.24
N GLN A 586 18.47 -23.30 22.94
CA GLN A 586 17.51 -24.40 22.85
C GLN A 586 16.77 -24.55 24.16
N ASN A 587 15.45 -24.71 24.09
CA ASN A 587 14.64 -24.69 25.30
C ASN A 587 13.54 -25.75 25.34
N PHE A 588 13.30 -26.24 26.55
CA PHE A 588 12.26 -27.21 26.89
C PHE A 588 11.31 -26.62 27.93
N GLU A 589 10.02 -26.54 27.59
CA GLU A 589 8.98 -25.98 28.46
C GLU A 589 8.14 -27.10 29.09
N PHE A 590 7.96 -27.07 30.40
CA PHE A 590 7.19 -28.09 31.11
C PHE A 590 6.53 -27.60 32.40
N HIS A 591 5.40 -28.22 32.73
CA HIS A 591 4.84 -28.23 34.08
C HIS A 591 5.44 -29.39 34.88
N TYR A 592 5.63 -29.19 36.18
CA TYR A 592 6.04 -30.26 37.09
C TYR A 592 4.93 -30.51 38.10
N LEU A 593 4.46 -31.75 38.22
CA LEU A 593 3.40 -32.14 39.15
C LEU A 593 4.03 -32.75 40.41
N PRO A 594 4.19 -32.00 41.50
CA PRO A 594 4.71 -32.56 42.75
C PRO A 594 3.76 -33.65 43.30
N PRO A 595 4.26 -34.57 44.16
CA PRO A 595 3.42 -35.59 44.79
C PRO A 595 2.24 -34.93 45.54
N LEU A 596 1.05 -35.52 45.45
CA LEU A 596 -0.11 -35.04 46.21
C LEU A 596 0.21 -35.09 47.71
N PRO A 597 -0.12 -34.04 48.50
CA PRO A 597 -0.04 -34.15 49.95
C PRO A 597 -0.97 -35.28 50.42
N PRO A 598 -0.62 -36.01 51.50
CA PRO A 598 -1.49 -37.05 52.04
C PRO A 598 -2.84 -36.44 52.41
N SER A 599 -3.93 -37.10 52.01
CA SER A 599 -5.30 -36.69 52.35
C SER A 599 -5.42 -36.55 53.87
N PRO A 600 -6.04 -35.48 54.40
CA PRO A 600 -6.36 -35.42 55.82
C PRO A 600 -7.30 -36.59 56.14
N SER A 601 -6.92 -37.40 57.13
CA SER A 601 -7.75 -38.46 57.69
C SER A 601 -9.07 -37.87 58.18
N SER A 602 -10.18 -38.49 57.76
CA SER A 602 -11.54 -38.16 58.19
C SER A 602 -11.66 -38.08 59.72
N PRO A 603 -12.28 -37.02 60.29
CA PRO A 603 -12.42 -36.88 61.73
C PRO A 603 -13.42 -37.90 62.30
N SER A 604 -13.02 -38.54 63.40
CA SER A 604 -13.84 -39.41 64.25
C SER A 604 -15.11 -38.68 64.74
N PRO A 605 -16.24 -39.39 64.96
CA PRO A 605 -17.48 -38.76 65.37
C PRO A 605 -17.38 -38.20 66.80
N PRO A 606 -18.11 -37.10 67.12
CA PRO A 606 -18.05 -36.46 68.43
C PRO A 606 -18.78 -37.28 69.51
N PRO A 607 -18.40 -37.14 70.80
CA PRO A 607 -19.04 -37.84 71.90
C PRO A 607 -20.42 -37.24 72.21
N ALA A 608 -21.36 -38.12 72.58
CA ALA A 608 -22.70 -37.75 73.00
C ALA A 608 -22.66 -37.00 74.34
N HIS A 609 -23.16 -35.77 74.36
CA HIS A 609 -23.45 -35.05 75.60
C HIS A 609 -24.92 -35.26 75.98
N HIS A 610 -25.08 -35.91 77.14
CA HIS A 610 -26.28 -35.82 77.96
C HIS A 610 -26.33 -34.42 78.61
N ASP A 611 -27.46 -33.73 78.48
CA ASP A 611 -27.83 -32.66 79.40
C ASP A 611 -29.21 -32.95 80.00
N HIS A 612 -29.24 -33.07 81.33
CA HIS A 612 -30.43 -32.91 82.16
C HIS A 612 -30.36 -31.52 82.80
N ALA A 613 -31.51 -30.83 82.72
CA ALA A 613 -31.96 -29.64 83.45
C ALA A 613 -31.44 -28.26 83.00
#